data_AF-A0A820H9B3-F1
#
_entry.id   AF-A0A820H9B3-F1
#
_cell.length_a   1.000
_cell.length_b   1.000
_cell.length_c   1.000
_cell.angle_alpha   90.00
_cell.angle_beta   90.00
_cell.angle_gamma   90.00
#
_symmetry.space_group_name_H-M   'P 1'
#
loop_
_entity.id
_entity.type
_entity.pdbx_description
1 polymer ?
#
loop_
_entity_poly.entity_id
_entity_poly.type
_entity_poly.pdbx_seq_one_letter_code
_entity_poly.pdbx_strand_id
1 'polypeptide(L)' 'MEITGFTNDNIAKYVKQFFEQMKDEMEDASIKGQNLLTLLKSNSSIWGVAHIPVNLELICSLWSDNDWSKTKALSITA' A
#
# COMPACT_ATOMS: atom_id res chain seq x y z
N MET A 1 -13.16 -22.50 10.92
CA MET A 1 -12.79 -21.51 9.89
C MET A 1 -11.40 -21.02 10.24
N GLU A 2 -10.44 -21.16 9.33
CA GLU A 2 -9.10 -20.57 9.49
C GLU A 2 -9.07 -19.19 8.83
N ILE A 3 -8.37 -18.24 9.45
CA ILE A 3 -8.15 -16.90 8.89
C ILE A 3 -6.79 -16.95 8.18
N THR A 4 -6.81 -17.03 6.85
CA THR A 4 -5.60 -17.23 6.02
C THR A 4 -4.97 -15.92 5.51
N GLY A 5 -5.45 -14.77 5.98
CA GLY A 5 -4.99 -13.46 5.52
C GLY A 5 -5.56 -13.06 4.16
N PHE A 6 -4.98 -12.04 3.54
CA PHE A 6 -5.36 -11.57 2.21
C PHE A 6 -4.70 -12.40 1.12
N THR A 7 -5.41 -12.65 0.03
CA THR A 7 -4.81 -13.12 -1.23
C THR A 7 -4.23 -11.95 -2.03
N ASN A 8 -3.50 -12.25 -3.11
CA ASN A 8 -3.02 -11.24 -4.06
C ASN A 8 -4.16 -10.34 -4.57
N ASP A 9 -5.32 -10.95 -4.86
CA ASP A 9 -6.51 -10.23 -5.34
C ASP A 9 -7.13 -9.37 -4.23
N ASN A 10 -7.11 -9.86 -2.97
CA ASN A 10 -7.54 -9.05 -1.84
C ASN A 10 -6.65 -7.83 -1.64
N ILE A 11 -5.32 -7.96 -1.79
CA ILE A 11 -4.39 -6.83 -1.70
C ILE A 11 -4.72 -5.80 -2.78
N ALA A 12 -4.83 -6.23 -4.05
CA ALA A 12 -5.13 -5.32 -5.16
C ALA A 12 -6.47 -4.60 -4.98
N LYS A 13 -7.51 -5.35 -4.55
CA LYS A 13 -8.84 -4.79 -4.30
C LYS A 13 -8.82 -3.82 -3.12
N TYR A 14 -8.15 -4.17 -2.02
CA TYR A 14 -8.07 -3.33 -0.83
C TYR A 14 -7.34 -2.01 -1.12
N VAL A 15 -6.17 -2.07 -1.79
CA VAL A 15 -5.43 -0.86 -2.16
C VAL A 15 -6.31 0.07 -2.99
N LYS A 16 -6.98 -0.46 -4.02
CA LYS A 16 -7.89 0.33 -4.84
C LYS A 16 -8.98 1.00 -3.99
N GLN A 17 -9.70 0.23 -3.18
CA GLN A 17 -10.79 0.74 -2.35
C GLN A 17 -10.33 1.79 -1.33
N PHE A 18 -9.16 1.60 -0.74
CA PHE A 18 -8.59 2.53 0.24
C PHE A 18 -8.37 3.92 -0.36
N PHE A 19 -7.74 4.01 -1.54
CA PHE A 19 -7.45 5.31 -2.17
C PHE A 19 -8.70 5.96 -2.78
N GLU A 20 -9.64 5.15 -3.30
CA GLU A 20 -10.93 5.65 -3.78
C GLU A 20 -11.79 6.27 -2.65
N GLN A 21 -11.63 5.80 -1.41
CA GLN A 21 -12.34 6.33 -0.24
C GLN A 21 -11.71 7.61 0.35
N MET A 22 -10.47 7.92 -0.02
CA MET A 22 -9.67 9.00 0.59
C MET A 22 -9.78 10.36 -0.10
N LYS A 23 -10.25 10.45 -1.37
CA LYS A 23 -10.21 11.71 -2.15
C LYS A 23 -11.45 12.00 -3.00
N ASP A 24 -11.74 13.29 -3.17
CA ASP A 24 -12.70 13.85 -4.14
C ASP A 24 -12.17 13.80 -5.60
N GLU A 25 -10.86 13.68 -5.81
CA GLU A 25 -10.22 13.60 -7.14
C GLU A 25 -9.76 12.16 -7.46
N MET A 26 -10.58 11.47 -8.27
CA MET A 26 -10.45 10.05 -8.60
C MET A 26 -9.14 9.69 -9.34
N GLU A 27 -8.57 10.64 -10.10
CA GLU A 27 -7.38 10.41 -10.93
C GLU A 27 -6.11 10.27 -10.09
N ASP A 28 -5.89 11.16 -9.11
CA ASP A 28 -4.74 11.08 -8.20
C ASP A 28 -4.80 9.83 -7.30
N ALA A 29 -5.99 9.46 -6.83
CA ALA A 29 -6.21 8.25 -6.05
C ALA A 29 -5.82 6.98 -6.82
N SER A 30 -6.21 6.88 -8.09
CA SER A 30 -5.88 5.76 -8.96
C SER A 30 -4.37 5.63 -9.18
N ILE A 31 -3.69 6.74 -9.47
CA ILE A 31 -2.24 6.78 -9.69
C ILE A 31 -1.49 6.37 -8.41
N LYS A 32 -1.88 6.91 -7.24
CA LYS A 32 -1.27 6.57 -5.94
C LYS A 32 -1.41 5.08 -5.62
N GLY A 33 -2.61 4.53 -5.78
CA GLY A 33 -2.87 3.11 -5.55
C GLY A 33 -2.08 2.19 -6.49
N GLN A 34 -1.98 2.56 -7.77
CA GLN A 34 -1.21 1.80 -8.75
C GLN A 34 0.30 1.84 -8.46
N ASN A 35 0.82 3.00 -8.04
CA ASN A 35 2.21 3.14 -7.63
C ASN A 35 2.54 2.30 -6.40
N LEU A 36 1.64 2.29 -5.39
CA LEU A 36 1.80 1.43 -4.22
C LEU A 36 1.81 -0.05 -4.62
N LEU A 37 0.87 -0.49 -5.47
CA LEU A 37 0.82 -1.88 -5.92
C LEU A 37 2.09 -2.28 -6.68
N THR A 38 2.66 -1.38 -7.46
CA THR A 38 3.93 -1.60 -8.16
C THR A 38 5.07 -1.77 -7.17
N LEU A 39 5.17 -0.89 -6.16
CA LEU A 39 6.16 -1.00 -5.10
C LEU A 39 6.04 -2.32 -4.33
N LEU A 40 4.83 -2.66 -3.88
CA LEU A 40 4.54 -3.90 -3.17
C LEU A 40 5.00 -5.13 -3.97
N LYS A 41 4.67 -5.20 -5.27
CA LYS A 41 5.05 -6.34 -6.13
C LYS A 41 6.55 -6.39 -6.44
N SER A 42 7.23 -5.24 -6.44
CA SER A 42 8.67 -5.16 -6.69
C SER A 42 9.55 -5.61 -5.51
N ASN A 43 8.98 -5.72 -4.30
CA ASN A 43 9.71 -6.11 -3.09
C ASN A 43 9.01 -7.30 -2.40
N SER A 44 9.61 -8.50 -2.52
CA SER A 44 9.02 -9.74 -1.98
C SER A 44 8.80 -9.72 -0.47
N SER A 45 9.65 -9.01 0.28
CA SER A 45 9.52 -8.91 1.74
C SER A 45 8.29 -8.09 2.12
N ILE A 46 8.11 -6.92 1.49
CA ILE A 46 6.94 -6.06 1.73
C ILE A 46 5.68 -6.73 1.16
N TRP A 47 5.80 -7.44 0.03
CA TRP A 47 4.72 -8.23 -0.55
C TRP A 47 4.18 -9.26 0.45
N GLY A 48 5.07 -10.05 1.07
CA GLY A 48 4.68 -11.03 2.09
C GLY A 48 3.99 -10.39 3.30
N VAL A 49 4.46 -9.22 3.73
CA VAL A 49 3.87 -8.46 4.85
C VAL A 49 2.46 -7.94 4.51
N ALA A 50 2.21 -7.54 3.27
CA ALA A 50 0.92 -7.03 2.80
C ALA A 50 -0.20 -8.08 2.79
N HIS A 51 0.12 -9.37 2.88
CA HIS A 51 -0.88 -10.43 3.05
C HIS A 51 -1.55 -10.41 4.44
N ILE A 52 -1.01 -9.65 5.40
CA ILE A 52 -1.64 -9.43 6.70
C ILE A 52 -2.48 -8.15 6.63
N PRO A 53 -3.82 -8.20 6.83
CA PRO A 53 -4.72 -7.06 6.59
C PRO A 53 -4.33 -5.77 7.33
N VAL A 54 -3.99 -5.87 8.63
CA VAL A 54 -3.57 -4.70 9.41
C VAL A 54 -2.28 -4.08 8.89
N ASN A 55 -1.35 -4.89 8.38
CA ASN A 55 -0.11 -4.37 7.80
C ASN A 55 -0.39 -3.64 6.49
N LEU A 56 -1.28 -4.17 5.65
CA LEU A 56 -1.67 -3.50 4.42
C LEU A 56 -2.35 -2.15 4.70
N GLU A 57 -3.23 -2.08 5.71
CA GLU A 57 -3.86 -0.84 6.15
C GLU A 57 -2.82 0.22 6.56
N LEU A 58 -1.84 -0.18 7.38
CA LEU A 58 -0.75 0.69 7.80
C LEU A 58 0.07 1.19 6.61
N ILE A 59 0.43 0.28 5.69
CA ILE A 59 1.18 0.64 4.48
C ILE A 59 0.38 1.64 3.63
N CYS A 60 -0.90 1.39 3.38
CA CYS A 60 -1.77 2.28 2.64
C CYS A 60 -1.88 3.67 3.30
N SER A 61 -2.01 3.70 4.63
CA SER A 61 -2.10 4.94 5.40
C SER A 61 -0.82 5.77 5.31
N LEU A 62 0.33 5.13 5.51
CA LEU A 62 1.64 5.77 5.35
C LEU A 62 1.86 6.26 3.92
N TRP A 63 1.45 5.48 2.92
CA TRP A 63 1.59 5.85 1.51
C TRP A 63 0.68 7.03 1.10
N SER A 64 -0.51 7.11 1.71
CA SER A 64 -1.46 8.21 1.46
C SER A 64 -1.01 9.54 2.06
N ASP A 65 -0.48 9.48 3.29
CA ASP A 65 0.01 10.64 4.06
C ASP A 65 1.33 11.20 3.49
N ASN A 66 2.13 10.37 2.82
CA ASN A 66 3.45 10.80 2.42
C ASN A 66 3.45 11.79 1.25
N ASP A 67 3.67 13.06 1.57
CA ASP A 67 4.26 14.02 0.64
C ASP A 67 5.72 13.62 0.41
N TRP A 68 6.00 12.87 -0.66
CA TRP A 68 7.32 12.31 -1.00
C TRP A 68 8.44 13.35 -1.08
N SER A 69 8.11 14.66 -1.09
CA SER A 69 9.08 15.75 -0.94
C SER A 69 9.77 15.78 0.43
N LYS A 70 9.19 15.15 1.47
CA LYS A 70 9.70 15.18 2.85
C LYS A 70 10.49 13.93 3.26
N THR A 71 10.35 12.81 2.55
CA THR A 71 11.12 11.58 2.82
C THR A 71 12.52 11.65 2.21
N LYS A 72 13.35 12.56 2.71
CA LYS A 72 14.78 12.55 2.44
C LYS A 72 15.46 11.56 3.41
N ALA A 73 15.93 10.45 2.84
CA ALA A 73 16.89 9.50 3.41
C ALA A 73 16.50 8.77 4.71
N LEU A 74 15.72 7.68 4.57
CA LEU A 74 15.94 6.51 5.42
C LEU A 74 17.14 5.74 4.86
N SER A 75 18.36 6.19 5.18
CA SER A 75 19.54 5.33 5.05
C SER A 75 19.48 4.30 6.18
N ILE A 76 19.13 3.07 5.83
CA ILE A 76 19.36 1.93 6.71
C ILE A 76 20.87 1.67 6.67
N THR A 77 21.61 2.23 7.62
CA THR A 77 22.99 1.80 7.88
C THR A 77 22.95 0.38 8.45
N ALA A 78 23.65 -0.51 7.76
CA ALA A 78 23.89 -1.89 8.15
C ALA A 78 24.77 -2.01 9.40
#